data_AF-A0A934YSU5-F1
#
_entry.id   AF-A0A934YSU5-F1
#
_cell.length_a   1.000
_cell.length_b   1.000
_cell.length_c   1.000
_cell.angle_alpha   90.00
_cell.angle_beta   90.00
_cell.angle_gamma   90.00
#
_symmetry.space_group_name_H-M   'P 1'
#
loop_
_entity.id
_entity.type
_entity.pdbx_description
1 polymer ?
#
loop_
_entity_poly.entity_id
_entity_poly.type
_entity_poly.pdbx_seq_one_letter_code
_entity_poly.pdbx_strand_id
1 'polypeptide(L)'
;MRIRTSIFAITAVGLFIAGMQGCASEVTVPDEEDTGTGPVTPTTDASKPDTNTPKPDTGTTDTGTPDTSKPDTSVPDTSVPDAAEAGVDSGPGPRPGEAFDPLAPKPGDPCPAGVNLNDVIDRRCGKCGNQKALCIAGAGGAKVVDTYGACTGEKTGADACLPRERIVSECGFCGTQTKDCDLSCAYVEGACTGQVAGGCTANEVTYIEGVCADPAHVRRQVCSAACVKGTPEACAPRPLDEIVISQTPGGPCPASRRCTPRRSASSTRAPARARSRRRSRATNTCA
;
A
#
# COMPACT_ATOMS: atom_id res chain seq x y z
N MET A 1 46.42 19.03 17.21
CA MET A 1 45.88 18.28 16.06
C MET A 1 46.34 16.83 16.15
N ARG A 2 45.44 15.90 16.50
CA ARG A 2 45.68 14.45 16.49
C ARG A 2 44.60 13.83 15.62
N ILE A 3 44.99 13.40 14.42
CA ILE A 3 44.12 12.73 13.46
C ILE A 3 44.11 11.25 13.85
N ARG A 4 42.96 10.75 14.32
CA ARG A 4 42.71 9.32 14.52
C ARG A 4 42.07 8.78 13.25
N THR A 5 42.84 8.02 12.49
CA THR A 5 42.41 7.27 11.31
C THR A 5 41.74 5.98 11.79
N SER A 6 40.41 5.87 11.62
CA SER A 6 39.68 4.62 11.82
C SER A 6 39.54 3.90 10.49
N ILE A 7 40.25 2.78 10.35
CA ILE A 7 40.13 1.81 9.27
C ILE A 7 38.96 0.90 9.62
N PHE A 8 37.86 0.94 8.84
CA PHE A 8 36.82 -0.08 8.89
C PHE A 8 37.06 -1.08 7.76
N ALA A 9 37.28 -2.33 8.15
CA ALA A 9 37.43 -3.48 7.29
C ALA A 9 36.07 -3.82 6.64
N ILE A 10 36.06 -3.90 5.31
CA ILE A 10 34.95 -4.42 4.52
C ILE A 10 35.15 -5.92 4.39
N THR A 11 34.35 -6.71 5.09
CA THR A 11 34.27 -8.15 4.90
C THR A 11 33.38 -8.43 3.69
N ALA A 12 34.00 -8.76 2.57
CA ALA A 12 33.34 -9.30 1.40
C ALA A 12 32.95 -10.77 1.67
N VAL A 13 31.66 -11.03 1.86
CA VAL A 13 31.10 -12.39 1.77
C VAL A 13 30.55 -12.55 0.37
N GLY A 14 31.38 -13.13 -0.51
CA GLY A 14 30.92 -13.71 -1.75
C GLY A 14 30.32 -15.08 -1.48
N LEU A 15 29.08 -15.30 -1.93
CA LEU A 15 28.54 -16.64 -2.12
C LEU A 15 28.12 -16.78 -3.58
N PHE A 16 28.95 -17.52 -4.32
CA PHE A 16 28.63 -18.15 -5.58
C PHE A 16 27.58 -19.24 -5.34
N ILE A 17 26.44 -19.20 -6.04
CA ILE A 17 25.74 -20.42 -6.43
C ILE A 17 25.49 -20.34 -7.93
N ALA A 18 26.10 -21.29 -8.63
CA ALA A 18 26.01 -21.53 -10.06
C ALA A 18 24.65 -22.14 -10.44
N GLY A 19 24.36 -22.09 -11.74
CA GLY A 19 23.03 -22.29 -12.29
C GLY A 19 22.45 -23.70 -12.23
N MET A 20 21.16 -23.75 -12.55
CA MET A 20 20.54 -24.92 -13.17
C MET A 20 19.72 -24.46 -14.38
N GLN A 21 20.22 -24.89 -15.55
CA GLN A 21 19.45 -25.08 -16.77
C GLN A 21 18.39 -26.15 -16.54
N GLY A 22 17.22 -25.95 -17.12
CA GLY A 22 16.05 -26.81 -16.91
C GLY A 22 16.15 -28.20 -17.52
N CYS A 23 15.18 -29.04 -17.14
CA CYS A 23 14.62 -30.12 -17.94
C CYS A 23 13.14 -30.27 -17.56
N ALA A 24 12.31 -30.49 -18.58
CA ALA A 24 10.98 -31.03 -18.44
C ALA A 24 11.07 -32.48 -17.94
N SER A 25 10.10 -32.90 -17.11
CA SER A 25 9.18 -34.01 -17.39
C SER A 25 8.53 -34.53 -16.10
N GLU A 26 7.40 -35.20 -16.34
CA GLU A 26 6.79 -36.31 -15.61
C GLU A 26 6.13 -36.12 -14.24
N VAL A 27 4.79 -36.18 -14.30
CA VAL A 27 3.86 -36.58 -13.26
C VAL A 27 4.24 -37.97 -12.75
N THR A 28 4.53 -38.08 -11.46
CA THR A 28 4.48 -39.35 -10.72
C THR A 28 3.50 -39.19 -9.56
N VAL A 29 2.41 -39.93 -9.68
CA VAL A 29 1.46 -40.26 -8.60
C VAL A 29 2.20 -41.15 -7.60
N PRO A 30 2.19 -40.87 -6.29
CA PRO A 30 2.57 -41.89 -5.32
C PRO A 30 1.38 -42.83 -5.10
N ASP A 31 1.60 -44.07 -5.55
CA ASP A 31 0.84 -45.28 -5.24
C ASP A 31 0.68 -45.51 -3.73
N GLU A 32 -0.47 -46.09 -3.39
CA GLU A 32 -0.81 -46.66 -2.10
C GLU A 32 0.11 -47.85 -1.77
N GLU A 33 0.65 -47.90 -0.54
CA GLU A 33 1.02 -49.17 0.09
C GLU A 33 0.13 -49.45 1.28
N ASP A 34 -0.77 -50.38 1.01
CA ASP A 34 -1.48 -51.29 1.90
C ASP A 34 -0.49 -52.22 2.62
N THR A 35 -0.52 -52.23 3.95
CA THR A 35 -0.20 -53.44 4.73
C THR A 35 -1.19 -53.58 5.88
N GLY A 36 -2.23 -54.36 5.65
CA GLY A 36 -3.16 -54.82 6.69
C GLY A 36 -2.56 -55.80 7.70
N THR A 37 -3.16 -55.86 8.90
CA THR A 37 -3.33 -57.07 9.74
C THR A 37 -4.44 -56.74 10.76
N GLY A 38 -5.67 -57.20 10.61
CA GLY A 38 -6.15 -58.47 11.15
C GLY A 38 -7.51 -58.27 11.88
N PRO A 39 -8.33 -59.32 12.06
CA PRO A 39 -9.78 -59.19 12.21
C PRO A 39 -10.24 -59.18 13.67
N VAL A 40 -11.14 -58.26 14.00
CA VAL A 40 -11.97 -58.36 15.21
C VAL A 40 -13.41 -58.06 14.84
N THR A 41 -14.21 -59.12 14.82
CA THR A 41 -15.67 -59.07 14.92
C THR A 41 -16.09 -58.34 16.20
N PRO A 42 -17.13 -57.51 16.12
CA PRO A 42 -18.32 -57.86 16.89
C PRO A 42 -19.62 -57.71 16.08
N THR A 43 -20.39 -58.79 16.15
CA THR A 43 -21.83 -58.88 16.35
C THR A 43 -22.69 -57.67 15.96
N THR A 44 -23.46 -57.90 14.90
CA THR A 44 -24.68 -57.18 14.51
C THR A 44 -25.67 -57.09 15.66
N ASP A 45 -26.06 -55.86 16.04
CA ASP A 45 -27.32 -55.62 16.74
C ASP A 45 -28.16 -54.63 15.93
N ALA A 46 -29.23 -55.14 15.36
CA ALA A 46 -30.17 -54.41 14.53
C ALA A 46 -31.16 -53.67 15.42
N SER A 47 -30.81 -52.45 15.82
CA SER A 47 -31.78 -51.51 16.38
C SER A 47 -32.40 -50.65 15.28
N LYS A 48 -33.67 -50.93 15.01
CA LYS A 48 -34.63 -50.17 14.20
C LYS A 48 -34.63 -48.67 14.58
N PRO A 49 -34.51 -47.72 13.62
CA PRO A 49 -34.72 -46.32 13.92
C PRO A 49 -36.23 -46.04 14.04
N ASP A 50 -36.68 -45.72 15.25
CA ASP A 50 -38.01 -45.19 15.49
C ASP A 50 -38.10 -43.76 14.93
N THR A 51 -38.84 -43.63 13.83
CA THR A 51 -39.38 -42.36 13.35
C THR A 51 -40.44 -41.84 14.31
N ASN A 52 -40.02 -41.10 15.32
CA ASN A 52 -40.87 -40.15 16.04
C ASN A 52 -40.50 -38.74 15.62
N THR A 53 -41.17 -38.26 14.57
CA THR A 53 -41.12 -36.87 14.13
C THR A 53 -42.00 -36.04 15.08
N PRO A 54 -41.46 -35.12 15.88
CA PRO A 54 -42.29 -34.17 16.60
C PRO A 54 -42.97 -33.23 15.59
N LYS A 55 -44.30 -33.16 15.70
CA LYS A 55 -45.16 -32.21 14.98
C LYS A 55 -44.64 -30.79 15.25
N PRO A 56 -44.39 -29.94 14.23
CA PRO A 56 -44.03 -28.55 14.46
C PRO A 56 -45.21 -27.83 15.09
N ASP A 57 -45.03 -27.32 16.29
CA ASP A 57 -45.97 -26.38 16.89
C ASP A 57 -45.95 -25.08 16.09
N THR A 58 -47.08 -24.78 15.47
CA THR A 58 -47.39 -23.47 14.89
C THR A 58 -47.66 -22.49 16.02
N GLY A 59 -46.60 -22.07 16.70
CA GLY A 59 -46.63 -20.87 17.54
C GLY A 59 -46.71 -19.65 16.64
N THR A 60 -47.78 -18.87 16.79
CA THR A 60 -47.92 -17.52 16.23
C THR A 60 -46.72 -16.67 16.63
N THR A 61 -45.88 -16.31 15.66
CA THR A 61 -44.81 -15.33 15.84
C THR A 61 -45.45 -13.98 16.10
N ASP A 62 -45.28 -13.47 17.31
CA ASP A 62 -45.71 -12.14 17.70
C ASP A 62 -44.86 -11.12 16.90
N THR A 63 -45.46 -10.49 15.90
CA THR A 63 -44.85 -9.39 15.16
C THR A 63 -44.92 -8.13 16.02
N GLY A 64 -44.09 -8.09 17.06
CA GLY A 64 -43.76 -6.84 17.73
C GLY A 64 -43.07 -5.92 16.73
N THR A 65 -43.65 -4.75 16.51
CA THR A 65 -43.05 -3.66 15.72
C THR A 65 -41.64 -3.40 16.23
N PRO A 66 -40.60 -3.41 15.38
CA PRO A 66 -39.26 -3.04 15.82
C PRO A 66 -39.29 -1.59 16.30
N ASP A 67 -39.00 -1.37 17.58
CA ASP A 67 -38.77 -0.02 18.10
C ASP A 67 -37.57 0.57 17.38
N THR A 68 -37.85 1.52 16.49
CA THR A 68 -36.83 2.37 15.87
C THR A 68 -36.38 3.40 16.89
N SER A 69 -35.66 2.93 17.92
CA SER A 69 -34.84 3.80 18.74
C SER A 69 -33.72 4.33 17.84
N LYS A 70 -33.82 5.61 17.52
CA LYS A 70 -32.80 6.39 16.81
C LYS A 70 -31.44 6.08 17.45
N PRO A 71 -30.42 5.64 16.68
CA PRO A 71 -29.09 5.47 17.23
C PRO A 71 -28.61 6.82 17.76
N ASP A 72 -28.41 6.91 19.08
CA ASP A 72 -27.74 8.05 19.67
C ASP A 72 -26.29 8.02 19.16
N THR A 73 -26.02 8.87 18.19
CA THR A 73 -24.67 9.31 17.82
C THR A 73 -24.13 10.14 18.98
N SER A 74 -23.77 9.46 20.06
CA SER A 74 -22.83 10.00 21.03
C SER A 74 -21.49 10.09 20.31
N VAL A 75 -21.08 11.32 20.02
CA VAL A 75 -19.70 11.62 19.68
C VAL A 75 -18.84 11.04 20.81
N PRO A 76 -17.83 10.21 20.52
CA PRO A 76 -16.93 9.75 21.56
C PRO A 76 -16.22 10.99 22.12
N ASP A 77 -16.57 11.34 23.36
CA ASP A 77 -15.82 12.31 24.15
C ASP A 77 -14.41 11.76 24.35
N THR A 78 -13.49 12.21 23.51
CA THR A 78 -12.06 12.16 23.79
C THR A 78 -11.79 13.10 24.95
N SER A 79 -12.05 12.60 26.15
CA SER A 79 -11.51 13.17 27.38
C SER A 79 -9.99 13.01 27.32
N VAL A 80 -9.33 14.15 27.15
CA VAL A 80 -7.89 14.29 27.35
C VAL A 80 -7.65 14.09 28.85
N PRO A 81 -6.81 13.13 29.28
CA PRO A 81 -6.41 13.07 30.68
C PRO A 81 -5.47 14.27 30.96
N ASP A 82 -5.92 15.15 31.85
CA ASP A 82 -5.08 16.16 32.50
C ASP A 82 -4.06 15.43 33.39
N ALA A 83 -2.82 15.38 32.92
CA ALA A 83 -1.65 15.06 33.73
C ALA A 83 -0.69 16.25 33.65
N ALA A 84 -0.71 17.07 34.69
CA ALA A 84 0.35 18.00 34.99
C ALA A 84 1.62 17.21 35.34
N GLU A 85 2.71 17.45 34.61
CA GLU A 85 4.11 17.43 35.07
C GLU A 85 4.94 18.20 34.03
N ALA A 86 5.79 19.11 34.51
CA ALA A 86 6.58 20.03 33.70
C ALA A 86 7.73 19.31 32.97
N GLY A 87 7.43 18.74 31.80
CA GLY A 87 8.40 18.50 30.73
C GLY A 87 8.16 19.52 29.62
N VAL A 88 9.22 20.01 28.98
CA VAL A 88 9.15 20.84 27.77
C VAL A 88 8.43 20.07 26.66
N ASP A 89 7.10 20.18 26.66
CA ASP A 89 6.22 19.57 25.69
C ASP A 89 6.39 20.32 24.37
N SER A 90 7.07 19.67 23.44
CA SER A 90 6.94 19.96 22.03
C SER A 90 5.50 19.63 21.67
N GLY A 91 4.61 20.63 21.79
CA GLY A 91 3.17 20.51 21.59
C GLY A 91 2.81 19.85 20.25
N PRO A 92 1.50 19.61 19.99
CA PRO A 92 1.04 18.84 18.83
C PRO A 92 1.76 19.33 17.58
N GLY A 93 2.55 18.42 17.01
CA GLY A 93 3.54 18.75 15.99
C GLY A 93 2.93 19.52 14.82
N PRO A 94 3.75 20.30 14.09
CA PRO A 94 3.27 21.13 12.99
C PRO A 94 2.40 20.30 12.05
N ARG A 95 1.24 20.86 11.70
CA ARG A 95 0.28 20.22 10.80
C ARG A 95 0.96 20.00 9.43
N PRO A 96 0.59 18.94 8.68
CA PRO A 96 1.07 18.77 7.32
C PRO A 96 0.78 20.03 6.50
N GLY A 97 1.83 20.75 6.08
CA GLY A 97 1.72 22.01 5.34
C GLY A 97 1.94 23.29 6.14
N GLU A 98 2.12 23.24 7.47
CA GLU A 98 2.61 24.39 8.23
C GLU A 98 4.12 24.54 8.06
N ALA A 99 4.54 25.78 7.84
CA ALA A 99 5.91 26.12 7.49
C ALA A 99 6.90 25.57 8.52
N PHE A 100 7.91 24.85 8.01
CA PHE A 100 9.25 24.64 8.57
C PHE A 100 9.36 25.02 10.04
N ASP A 101 9.26 24.02 10.95
CA ASP A 101 9.45 24.16 12.40
C ASP A 101 9.28 25.61 12.88
N PRO A 102 8.06 26.06 13.22
CA PRO A 102 7.79 27.47 13.48
C PRO A 102 8.64 28.07 14.62
N LEU A 103 9.36 27.23 15.38
CA LEU A 103 10.30 27.60 16.42
C LEU A 103 11.76 27.75 15.91
N ALA A 104 12.08 27.26 14.72
CA ALA A 104 13.41 27.38 14.15
C ALA A 104 13.70 28.85 13.77
N PRO A 105 14.79 29.44 14.27
CA PRO A 105 15.14 30.84 14.01
C PRO A 105 15.42 31.05 12.52
N LYS A 106 14.93 32.17 11.98
CA LYS A 106 15.19 32.60 10.61
C LYS A 106 16.57 33.25 10.51
N PRO A 107 17.18 33.31 9.31
CA PRO A 107 18.39 34.10 9.11
C PRO A 107 18.19 35.54 9.59
N GLY A 108 19.12 36.04 10.40
CA GLY A 108 19.06 37.34 11.05
C GLY A 108 18.41 37.36 12.44
N ASP A 109 17.67 36.30 12.82
CA ASP A 109 17.14 36.18 14.18
C ASP A 109 18.29 35.99 15.19
N PRO A 110 18.10 36.36 16.47
CA PRO A 110 19.08 36.08 17.52
C PRO A 110 19.37 34.58 17.61
N CYS A 111 20.64 34.21 17.81
CA CYS A 111 20.96 32.80 18.05
C CYS A 111 20.26 32.27 19.31
N PRO A 112 19.83 31.00 19.34
CA PRO A 112 19.22 30.39 20.52
C PRO A 112 20.09 30.51 21.77
N ALA A 113 19.45 30.55 22.94
CA ALA A 113 20.16 30.62 24.21
C ALA A 113 21.14 29.45 24.38
N GLY A 114 22.36 29.74 24.83
CA GLY A 114 23.44 28.75 24.99
C GLY A 114 24.28 28.49 23.74
N VAL A 115 23.90 29.02 22.58
CA VAL A 115 24.68 28.91 21.33
C VAL A 115 25.78 29.96 21.29
N ASN A 116 27.00 29.54 20.97
CA ASN A 116 28.17 30.39 20.84
C ASN A 116 28.42 30.79 19.39
N LEU A 117 29.27 31.80 19.23
CA LEU A 117 29.70 32.25 17.91
C LEU A 117 30.41 31.08 17.18
N ASN A 118 30.04 30.87 15.93
CA ASN A 118 30.43 29.76 15.05
C ASN A 118 29.87 28.38 15.40
N ASP A 119 28.96 28.27 16.38
CA ASP A 119 28.22 27.02 16.58
C ASP A 119 27.25 26.78 15.42
N VAL A 120 27.04 25.51 15.09
CA VAL A 120 26.16 25.07 14.02
C VAL A 120 24.73 24.99 14.54
N ILE A 121 23.81 25.66 13.85
CA ILE A 121 22.38 25.60 14.08
C ILE A 121 21.78 24.72 13.00
N ASP A 122 21.11 23.64 13.41
CA ASP A 122 20.43 22.72 12.51
C ASP A 122 18.93 23.01 12.48
N ARG A 123 18.34 23.00 11.28
CA ARG A 123 16.88 23.02 11.11
C ARG A 123 16.45 21.96 10.10
N ARG A 124 15.21 21.49 10.24
CA ARG A 124 14.59 20.61 9.24
C ARG A 124 14.29 21.37 7.96
N CYS A 125 14.34 20.68 6.83
CA CYS A 125 13.96 21.19 5.52
C CYS A 125 13.32 20.09 4.66
N GLY A 126 12.37 20.47 3.80
CA GLY A 126 11.67 19.51 2.94
C GLY A 126 10.93 18.45 3.76
N LYS A 127 10.86 17.21 3.25
CA LYS A 127 10.21 16.08 3.94
C LYS A 127 11.06 15.48 5.07
N CYS A 128 12.37 15.38 4.85
CA CYS A 128 13.30 14.70 5.78
C CYS A 128 14.69 15.32 5.86
N GLY A 129 14.93 16.40 5.13
CA GLY A 129 16.25 16.97 5.04
C GLY A 129 16.58 17.80 6.27
N ASN A 130 17.87 18.13 6.40
CA ASN A 130 18.36 19.11 7.33
C ASN A 130 19.18 20.18 6.60
N GLN A 131 19.03 21.42 7.05
CA GLN A 131 19.87 22.54 6.70
C GLN A 131 20.68 22.96 7.91
N LYS A 132 21.89 23.43 7.65
CA LYS A 132 22.80 23.95 8.67
C LYS A 132 23.00 25.45 8.42
N ALA A 133 23.03 26.22 9.50
CA ALA A 133 23.48 27.61 9.53
C ALA A 133 24.53 27.77 10.64
N LEU A 134 25.28 28.87 10.61
CA LEU A 134 26.19 29.22 11.70
C LEU A 134 25.58 30.35 12.52
N CYS A 135 25.85 30.35 13.82
CA CYS A 135 25.65 31.54 14.64
C CYS A 135 26.80 32.52 14.40
N ILE A 136 26.55 33.66 13.79
CA ILE A 136 27.57 34.66 13.41
C ILE A 136 27.41 35.97 14.19
N ALA A 137 28.42 36.83 14.11
CA ALA A 137 28.40 38.15 14.72
C ALA A 137 27.66 39.11 13.77
N GLY A 138 26.49 39.56 14.18
CA GLY A 138 25.70 40.58 13.50
C GLY A 138 26.17 42.00 13.82
N ALA A 139 25.44 42.98 13.29
CA ALA A 139 25.68 44.39 13.55
C ALA A 139 25.62 44.68 15.07
N GLY A 140 26.60 45.40 15.58
CA GLY A 140 26.68 45.73 17.02
C GLY A 140 27.12 44.58 17.92
N GLY A 141 27.66 43.48 17.37
CA GLY A 141 28.19 42.36 18.15
C GLY A 141 27.12 41.39 18.67
N ALA A 142 25.85 41.57 18.30
CA ALA A 142 24.78 40.61 18.59
C ALA A 142 25.04 39.29 17.85
N LYS A 143 24.72 38.16 18.47
CA LYS A 143 24.80 36.84 17.85
C LYS A 143 23.55 36.59 17.01
N VAL A 144 23.69 36.38 15.70
CA VAL A 144 22.56 36.17 14.78
C VAL A 144 22.74 34.91 13.95
N VAL A 145 21.64 34.30 13.54
CA VAL A 145 21.66 33.11 12.67
C VAL A 145 22.03 33.52 11.24
N ASP A 146 23.03 32.88 10.65
CA ASP A 146 23.41 33.09 9.25
C ASP A 146 22.38 32.47 8.28
N THR A 147 22.56 32.70 6.99
CA THR A 147 21.78 32.05 5.94
C THR A 147 21.96 30.54 6.00
N TYR A 148 20.86 29.80 6.05
CA TYR A 148 20.89 28.34 5.98
C TYR A 148 21.40 27.86 4.62
N GLY A 149 22.24 26.83 4.64
CA GLY A 149 22.74 26.17 3.44
C GLY A 149 21.67 25.37 2.68
N ALA A 150 22.11 24.63 1.66
CA ALA A 150 21.23 23.73 0.91
C ALA A 150 20.63 22.63 1.80
N CYS A 151 19.42 22.18 1.45
CA CYS A 151 18.79 21.06 2.15
C CYS A 151 19.54 19.76 1.84
N THR A 152 20.04 19.09 2.88
CA THR A 152 20.78 17.82 2.74
C THR A 152 19.95 16.67 3.31
N GLY A 153 20.01 15.48 2.69
CA GLY A 153 19.25 14.32 3.15
C GLY A 153 17.74 14.38 2.88
N GLU A 154 17.30 15.28 2.00
CA GLU A 154 15.89 15.35 1.61
C GLU A 154 15.48 14.09 0.83
N LYS A 155 14.43 13.42 1.29
CA LYS A 155 13.79 12.35 0.54
C LYS A 155 12.75 12.94 -0.41
N THR A 156 12.94 12.74 -1.71
CA THR A 156 12.07 13.25 -2.78
C THR A 156 11.16 12.17 -3.39
N GLY A 157 11.27 10.92 -2.93
CA GLY A 157 10.44 9.82 -3.40
C GLY A 157 8.94 10.01 -3.11
N ALA A 158 8.09 9.32 -3.87
CA ALA A 158 6.65 9.29 -3.62
C ALA A 158 6.33 8.76 -2.22
N ASP A 159 7.13 7.82 -1.72
CA ASP A 159 6.98 7.19 -0.41
C ASP A 159 7.59 8.01 0.75
N ALA A 160 8.19 9.16 0.45
CA ALA A 160 8.73 10.04 1.48
C ALA A 160 7.60 10.82 2.16
N CYS A 161 7.69 10.97 3.48
CA CYS A 161 6.66 11.61 4.31
C CYS A 161 7.26 12.56 5.35
N LEU A 162 6.42 13.42 5.93
CA LEU A 162 6.83 14.29 7.03
C LEU A 162 6.82 13.50 8.35
N PRO A 163 7.87 13.55 9.18
CA PRO A 163 7.90 12.80 10.44
C PRO A 163 6.68 13.07 11.32
N ARG A 164 6.07 12.00 11.81
CA ARG A 164 4.79 11.99 12.56
C ARG A 164 3.55 12.35 11.75
N GLU A 165 3.67 12.52 10.45
CA GLU A 165 2.51 12.59 9.56
C GLU A 165 1.75 11.28 9.60
N ARG A 166 0.42 11.38 9.67
CA ARG A 166 -0.48 10.24 9.67
C ARG A 166 -1.40 10.37 8.47
N ILE A 167 -1.43 9.34 7.64
CA ILE A 167 -2.39 9.23 6.53
C ILE A 167 -3.22 7.96 6.71
N VAL A 168 -4.46 7.99 6.22
CA VAL A 168 -5.32 6.81 6.16
C VAL A 168 -5.41 6.39 4.70
N SER A 169 -5.14 5.12 4.42
CA SER A 169 -5.27 4.54 3.09
C SER A 169 -6.20 3.34 3.13
N GLU A 170 -6.87 3.08 2.02
CA GLU A 170 -7.66 1.86 1.83
C GLU A 170 -6.73 0.62 1.81
N CYS A 171 -7.23 -0.50 2.29
CA CYS A 171 -6.51 -1.77 2.32
C CYS A 171 -7.48 -2.96 2.31
N GLY A 172 -7.04 -4.10 1.78
CA GLY A 172 -7.82 -5.34 1.77
C GLY A 172 -9.23 -5.20 1.17
N PHE A 173 -10.21 -5.83 1.83
CA PHE A 173 -11.62 -5.86 1.40
C PHE A 173 -12.42 -4.70 2.02
N CYS A 174 -12.20 -3.48 1.54
CA CYS A 174 -12.77 -2.22 2.07
C CYS A 174 -12.33 -1.89 3.50
N GLY A 175 -11.19 -2.42 3.94
CA GLY A 175 -10.58 -1.98 5.17
C GLY A 175 -9.89 -0.63 5.01
N THR A 176 -9.52 -0.05 6.13
CA THR A 176 -8.63 1.10 6.20
C THR A 176 -7.43 0.78 7.08
N GLN A 177 -6.27 1.24 6.65
CA GLN A 177 -5.05 1.19 7.45
C GLN A 177 -4.51 2.59 7.64
N THR A 178 -3.99 2.83 8.83
CA THR A 178 -3.26 4.04 9.17
C THR A 178 -1.80 3.83 8.79
N LYS A 179 -1.23 4.74 8.01
CA LYS A 179 0.21 4.80 7.76
C LYS A 179 0.78 5.96 8.55
N ASP A 180 1.68 5.64 9.46
CA ASP A 180 2.38 6.62 10.29
C ASP A 180 3.78 6.83 9.74
N CYS A 181 4.15 8.09 9.49
CA CYS A 181 5.48 8.44 9.07
C CYS A 181 6.43 8.44 10.26
N ASP A 182 7.43 7.58 10.22
CA ASP A 182 8.43 7.50 11.28
C ASP A 182 9.43 8.68 11.24
N LEU A 183 10.36 8.72 12.20
CA LEU A 183 11.43 9.72 12.23
C LEU A 183 12.47 9.52 11.11
N SER A 184 12.46 8.37 10.42
CA SER A 184 13.27 8.09 9.24
C SER A 184 12.60 8.57 7.94
N CYS A 185 11.41 9.17 8.05
CA CYS A 185 10.61 9.69 6.96
C CYS A 185 10.21 8.60 5.96
N ALA A 186 9.90 7.42 6.48
CA ALA A 186 9.25 6.33 5.77
C ALA A 186 7.89 6.06 6.41
N TYR A 187 6.89 5.77 5.59
CA TYR A 187 5.60 5.31 6.10
C TYR A 187 5.75 3.91 6.66
N VAL A 188 5.37 3.75 7.93
CA VAL A 188 5.15 2.46 8.56
C VAL A 188 3.67 2.14 8.40
N GLU A 189 3.38 1.04 7.71
CA GLU A 189 2.00 0.58 7.50
C GLU A 189 1.46 -0.07 8.76
N GLY A 190 0.36 0.47 9.29
CA GLY A 190 -0.39 -0.16 10.37
C GLY A 190 -1.22 -1.34 9.87
N ALA A 191 -1.81 -2.08 10.82
CA ALA A 191 -2.72 -3.16 10.51
C ALA A 191 -3.97 -2.64 9.78
N CYS A 192 -4.45 -3.42 8.82
CA CYS A 192 -5.67 -3.12 8.08
C CYS A 192 -6.90 -3.48 8.92
N THR A 193 -7.68 -2.47 9.30
CA THR A 193 -8.87 -2.59 10.15
C THR A 193 -10.17 -2.45 9.34
N GLY A 194 -11.30 -2.95 9.87
CA GLY A 194 -12.60 -2.79 9.22
C GLY A 194 -12.83 -3.65 7.97
N GLN A 195 -12.01 -4.68 7.74
CA GLN A 195 -12.18 -5.57 6.59
C GLN A 195 -13.43 -6.44 6.72
N VAL A 196 -14.14 -6.65 5.61
CA VAL A 196 -15.24 -7.62 5.54
C VAL A 196 -14.66 -9.03 5.39
N ALA A 197 -14.95 -9.93 6.34
CA ALA A 197 -14.54 -11.32 6.27
C ALA A 197 -15.15 -12.01 5.03
N GLY A 198 -14.29 -12.56 4.15
CA GLY A 198 -14.73 -13.14 2.88
C GLY A 198 -15.22 -12.13 1.84
N GLY A 199 -14.91 -10.84 2.05
CA GLY A 199 -15.21 -9.77 1.11
C GLY A 199 -14.47 -9.88 -0.22
N CYS A 200 -14.70 -8.90 -1.09
CA CYS A 200 -14.05 -8.74 -2.39
C CYS A 200 -13.57 -7.29 -2.55
N THR A 201 -12.75 -6.99 -3.56
CA THR A 201 -12.30 -5.61 -3.78
C THR A 201 -13.50 -4.76 -4.24
N ALA A 202 -13.58 -3.50 -3.78
CA ALA A 202 -14.70 -2.62 -4.12
C ALA A 202 -14.89 -2.52 -5.64
N ASN A 203 -16.11 -2.79 -6.12
CA ASN A 203 -16.48 -2.79 -7.53
C ASN A 203 -15.78 -3.86 -8.40
N GLU A 204 -15.10 -4.83 -7.79
CA GLU A 204 -14.52 -5.97 -8.50
C GLU A 204 -15.62 -6.79 -9.20
N VAL A 205 -15.38 -7.16 -10.45
CA VAL A 205 -16.27 -8.01 -11.22
C VAL A 205 -15.66 -9.40 -11.29
N THR A 206 -16.39 -10.39 -10.78
CA THR A 206 -16.02 -11.80 -10.87
C THR A 206 -16.99 -12.54 -11.77
N TYR A 207 -16.48 -13.53 -12.51
CA TYR A 207 -17.29 -14.37 -13.40
C TYR A 207 -17.26 -15.79 -12.87
N ILE A 208 -18.44 -16.31 -12.53
CA ILE A 208 -18.61 -17.67 -12.02
C ILE A 208 -18.90 -18.60 -13.20
N GLU A 209 -17.98 -19.52 -13.46
CA GLU A 209 -18.08 -20.55 -14.51
C GLU A 209 -18.69 -21.85 -13.96
N GLY A 210 -19.19 -22.71 -14.84
CA GLY A 210 -19.69 -24.05 -14.49
C GLY A 210 -21.05 -24.10 -13.77
N VAL A 211 -21.65 -22.94 -13.46
CA VAL A 211 -22.98 -22.85 -12.83
C VAL A 211 -24.11 -22.78 -13.87
N CYS A 212 -23.80 -22.38 -15.10
CA CYS A 212 -24.77 -22.26 -16.18
C CYS A 212 -24.91 -23.58 -16.94
N ALA A 213 -26.10 -23.84 -17.49
CA ALA A 213 -26.36 -25.05 -18.28
C ALA A 213 -25.55 -25.09 -19.59
N ASP A 214 -25.32 -23.92 -20.19
CA ASP A 214 -24.45 -23.76 -21.35
C ASP A 214 -23.01 -23.43 -20.87
N PRO A 215 -21.99 -24.21 -21.26
CA PRO A 215 -20.60 -23.95 -20.87
C PRO A 215 -20.04 -22.63 -21.42
N ALA A 216 -20.65 -22.02 -22.43
CA ALA A 216 -20.25 -20.70 -22.94
C ALA A 216 -20.82 -19.52 -22.13
N HIS A 217 -21.74 -19.78 -21.20
CA HIS A 217 -22.36 -18.77 -20.35
C HIS A 217 -21.74 -18.73 -18.96
N VAL A 218 -21.66 -17.53 -18.39
CA VAL A 218 -21.13 -17.26 -17.05
C VAL A 218 -22.11 -16.42 -16.25
N ARG A 219 -22.04 -16.47 -14.92
CA ARG A 219 -22.75 -15.53 -14.04
C ARG A 219 -21.80 -14.43 -13.62
N ARG A 220 -22.13 -13.19 -13.96
CA ARG A 220 -21.39 -12.01 -13.50
C ARG A 220 -21.79 -11.69 -12.06
N GLN A 221 -20.81 -11.49 -11.19
CA GLN A 221 -21.02 -11.10 -9.80
C GLN A 221 -20.17 -9.88 -9.50
N VAL A 222 -20.81 -8.78 -9.13
CA VAL A 222 -20.13 -7.51 -8.82
C VAL A 222 -20.03 -7.34 -7.32
N CYS A 223 -18.84 -7.01 -6.85
CA CYS A 223 -18.63 -6.59 -5.49
C CYS A 223 -19.19 -5.19 -5.27
N SER A 224 -20.01 -5.00 -4.25
CA SER A 224 -20.50 -3.66 -3.89
C SER A 224 -19.37 -2.74 -3.41
N ALA A 225 -19.63 -1.43 -3.34
CA ALA A 225 -18.72 -0.47 -2.72
C ALA A 225 -18.49 -0.72 -1.22
N ALA A 226 -19.33 -1.54 -0.58
CA ALA A 226 -19.15 -2.03 0.79
C ALA A 226 -18.35 -3.34 0.86
N CYS A 227 -17.72 -3.76 -0.25
CA CYS A 227 -16.94 -4.99 -0.37
C CYS A 227 -17.69 -6.29 -0.04
N VAL A 228 -19.02 -6.26 -0.12
CA VAL A 228 -19.87 -7.45 -0.05
C VAL A 228 -20.12 -7.96 -1.46
N LYS A 229 -19.94 -9.27 -1.67
CA LYS A 229 -20.28 -9.95 -2.94
C LYS A 229 -21.77 -9.77 -3.23
N GLY A 230 -22.09 -9.15 -4.37
CA GLY A 230 -23.47 -8.99 -4.80
C GLY A 230 -24.11 -10.32 -5.20
N THR A 231 -25.42 -10.33 -5.45
CA THR A 231 -26.10 -11.49 -6.01
C THR A 231 -25.59 -11.75 -7.43
N PRO A 232 -25.19 -12.98 -7.80
CA PRO A 232 -24.77 -13.26 -9.17
C PRO A 232 -25.92 -13.01 -10.15
N GLU A 233 -25.64 -12.30 -11.23
CA GLU A 233 -26.57 -12.02 -12.31
C GLU A 233 -27.01 -13.31 -13.02
N ALA A 234 -28.02 -13.21 -13.88
CA ALA A 234 -28.46 -14.35 -14.70
C ALA A 234 -27.32 -14.82 -15.62
N CYS A 235 -27.38 -16.09 -16.03
CA CYS A 235 -26.45 -16.65 -16.99
C CYS A 235 -26.49 -15.85 -18.29
N ALA A 236 -25.33 -15.33 -18.70
CA ALA A 236 -25.16 -14.56 -19.92
C ALA A 236 -23.88 -15.00 -20.64
N PRO A 237 -23.80 -14.86 -21.97
CA PRO A 237 -22.55 -15.11 -22.69
C PRO A 237 -21.46 -14.18 -22.14
N ARG A 238 -20.23 -14.69 -22.01
CA ARG A 238 -19.10 -13.91 -21.51
C ARG A 238 -18.87 -12.67 -22.38
N PRO A 239 -18.82 -11.45 -21.82
CA PRO A 239 -18.52 -10.26 -22.61
C PRO A 239 -17.11 -10.38 -23.20
N LEU A 240 -17.00 -10.17 -24.51
CA LEU A 240 -15.72 -10.22 -25.23
C LEU A 240 -14.82 -9.01 -24.95
N ASP A 241 -15.32 -8.00 -24.23
CA ASP A 241 -14.62 -6.73 -24.03
C ASP A 241 -13.47 -6.82 -23.03
N GLU A 242 -13.34 -7.93 -22.32
CA GLU A 242 -12.22 -8.20 -21.40
C GLU A 242 -11.47 -9.44 -21.89
N ILE A 243 -10.85 -9.32 -23.07
CA ILE A 243 -9.76 -10.23 -23.43
C ILE A 243 -8.62 -9.91 -22.47
N VAL A 244 -8.55 -10.64 -21.35
CA VAL A 244 -7.33 -10.74 -20.56
C VAL A 244 -6.33 -11.40 -21.47
N ILE A 245 -5.56 -10.59 -22.19
CA ILE A 245 -4.39 -11.08 -22.89
C ILE A 245 -3.46 -11.47 -21.75
N SER A 246 -3.43 -12.76 -21.39
CA SER A 246 -2.40 -13.29 -20.51
C SER A 246 -1.08 -13.24 -21.27
N GLN A 247 -0.52 -12.03 -21.37
CA GLN A 247 0.84 -11.84 -21.84
C GLN A 247 1.72 -12.37 -20.73
N THR A 248 1.92 -13.68 -20.74
CA THR A 248 3.07 -14.30 -20.09
C THR A 248 4.28 -13.67 -20.75
N PRO A 249 5.04 -12.80 -20.05
CA PRO A 249 6.21 -12.16 -20.64
C PRO A 249 7.20 -13.27 -21.02
N GLY A 250 7.44 -13.46 -22.33
CA GLY A 250 8.37 -14.48 -22.84
C GLY A 250 7.74 -15.58 -23.71
N GLY A 251 6.43 -15.61 -23.93
CA GLY A 251 5.83 -16.50 -24.92
C GLY A 251 6.20 -16.07 -26.36
N PRO A 252 6.77 -16.94 -27.21
CA PRO A 252 7.08 -16.58 -28.60
C PRO A 252 5.79 -16.21 -29.33
N CYS A 253 5.73 -15.00 -29.89
CA CYS A 253 4.64 -14.57 -30.75
C CYS A 253 4.46 -15.59 -31.89
N PRO A 254 3.29 -16.22 -32.06
CA PRO A 254 3.06 -17.09 -33.20
C PRO A 254 3.21 -16.26 -34.48
N ALA A 255 4.18 -16.64 -35.31
CA ALA A 255 4.71 -15.89 -36.44
C ALA A 255 3.72 -15.63 -37.61
N SER A 256 2.40 -15.78 -37.42
CA SER A 256 1.42 -15.75 -38.51
C SER A 256 0.60 -14.46 -38.63
N ARG A 257 0.65 -13.52 -37.68
CA ARG A 257 -0.04 -12.22 -37.83
C ARG A 257 0.95 -11.12 -38.16
N ARG A 258 1.08 -10.83 -39.46
CA ARG A 258 1.76 -9.62 -39.96
C ARG A 258 1.04 -8.39 -39.42
N CYS A 259 1.59 -7.77 -38.38
CA CYS A 259 1.25 -6.41 -38.01
C CYS A 259 1.75 -5.48 -39.13
N THR A 260 0.88 -5.11 -40.06
CA THR A 260 1.15 -4.03 -41.00
C THR A 260 1.22 -2.71 -40.24
N PRO A 261 2.32 -1.93 -40.35
CA PRO A 261 2.43 -0.64 -39.69
C PRO A 261 1.36 0.31 -40.22
N ARG A 262 0.45 0.75 -39.33
CA ARG A 262 -0.54 1.79 -39.62
C ARG A 262 0.19 3.12 -39.74
N ARG A 263 0.47 3.54 -40.97
CA ARG A 263 0.98 4.88 -41.31
C ARG A 263 -0.06 5.92 -40.88
N SER A 264 0.10 6.50 -39.70
CA SER A 264 -0.64 7.69 -39.29
C SER A 264 -0.12 8.89 -40.09
N ALA A 265 -0.89 9.32 -41.08
CA ALA A 265 -0.65 10.56 -41.82
C ALA A 265 -1.02 11.75 -40.93
N SER A 266 -0.03 12.37 -40.30
CA SER A 266 -0.16 13.65 -39.60
C SER A 266 -0.09 14.79 -40.63
N SER A 267 -1.26 15.25 -41.06
CA SER A 267 -1.44 16.47 -41.84
C SER A 267 -2.09 17.54 -40.97
N THR A 268 -1.30 18.44 -40.37
CA THR A 268 -1.71 19.85 -40.26
C THR A 268 -0.51 20.78 -40.08
N ARG A 269 -0.47 21.81 -40.92
CA ARG A 269 0.48 22.93 -40.99
C ARG A 269 0.54 23.74 -39.69
N ALA A 270 1.74 24.19 -39.32
CA ALA A 270 1.95 25.43 -38.57
C ALA A 270 2.99 26.31 -39.30
N PRO A 271 2.83 27.64 -39.31
CA PRO A 271 3.70 28.54 -40.08
C PRO A 271 5.00 28.87 -39.34
N ALA A 272 6.00 29.18 -40.17
CA ALA A 272 7.38 29.45 -39.82
C ALA A 272 7.58 30.63 -38.83
N ARG A 273 8.47 30.44 -37.85
CA ARG A 273 9.43 31.48 -37.43
C ARG A 273 10.57 30.91 -36.57
N ALA A 274 11.76 31.42 -36.89
CA ALA A 274 13.00 31.51 -36.12
C ALA A 274 13.78 30.22 -35.77
N ARG A 275 14.95 30.14 -36.40
CA ARG A 275 16.05 29.19 -36.24
C ARG A 275 16.55 29.11 -34.79
N SER A 276 16.68 27.88 -34.27
CA SER A 276 17.67 27.52 -33.25
C SER A 276 18.11 26.08 -33.48
N ARG A 277 19.38 25.89 -33.84
CA ARG A 277 19.99 24.58 -34.05
C ARG A 277 20.22 23.92 -32.68
N ARG A 278 19.45 22.87 -32.36
CA ARG A 278 19.88 21.84 -31.41
C ARG A 278 19.74 20.47 -32.05
N ARG A 279 20.87 19.75 -32.12
CA ARG A 279 20.96 18.34 -32.51
C ARG A 279 20.27 17.51 -31.42
N SER A 280 19.14 16.90 -31.74
CA SER A 280 18.54 15.85 -30.92
C SER A 280 19.09 14.50 -31.37
N ARG A 281 19.87 13.84 -30.51
CA ARG A 281 20.16 12.41 -30.62
C ARG A 281 18.86 11.65 -30.38
N ALA A 282 18.37 10.95 -31.39
CA ALA A 282 17.37 9.91 -31.21
C ALA A 282 18.05 8.70 -30.57
N THR A 283 17.78 8.45 -29.28
CA THR A 283 17.99 7.14 -28.68
C THR A 283 16.75 6.30 -28.99
N ASN A 284 16.93 5.30 -29.84
CA ASN A 284 15.99 4.20 -29.95
C ASN A 284 16.09 3.37 -28.67
N THR A 285 15.04 3.37 -27.87
CA THR A 285 14.85 2.37 -26.83
C THR A 285 13.86 1.36 -27.39
N CYS A 286 14.33 0.13 -27.65
CA CYS A 286 13.44 -1.00 -27.92
C CYS A 286 12.88 -1.52 -26.59
N ALA A 287 11.59 -1.80 -26.60
CA ALA A 287 10.89 -2.61 -25.61
C ALA A 287 11.24 -4.08 -25.79
#